data_AF-A0A139AUL4-F1
#
_entry.id   AF-A0A139AUL4-F1
#
_cell.length_a   1.000
_cell.length_b   1.000
_cell.length_c   1.000
_cell.angle_alpha   90.00
_cell.angle_beta   90.00
_cell.angle_gamma   90.00
#
_symmetry.space_group_name_H-M   'P 1'
#
loop_
_entity.id
_entity.type
_entity.pdbx_description
1 polymer ?
#
loop_
_entity_poly.entity_id
_entity_poly.type
_entity_poly.pdbx_seq_one_letter_code
_entity_poly.pdbx_strand_id
1 'polypeptide(L)'
;HYHILPLLGASWDCEEPFMFSERMRNGKILQFLKKNPNADVLGLLFDIASGVYLHNERNVIHADIKALNVLISEKGNAVLTDFGFAKVVEGAVREGSTGHRPGTAIYMAPERLSGSGGTKEIDIYALGVTFHRVSDWPA
;
A
#
# COMPACT_ATOMS: atom_id res chain seq x y z
N HIS A 1 -6.76 6.48 9.72
CA HIS A 1 -5.98 5.46 10.44
C HIS A 1 -4.52 5.91 10.44
N TYR A 2 -3.76 5.70 11.53
CA TYR A 2 -2.41 6.27 11.70
C TYR A 2 -1.38 5.80 10.66
N HIS A 3 -1.57 4.59 10.12
CA HIS A 3 -0.66 3.97 9.14
C HIS A 3 -1.15 4.09 7.69
N ILE A 4 -2.07 5.01 7.41
CA ILE A 4 -2.54 5.35 6.06
C ILE A 4 -2.25 6.83 5.80
N LEU A 5 -1.68 7.15 4.63
CA LEU A 5 -1.29 8.52 4.29
C LEU A 5 -2.51 9.45 4.34
N PRO A 6 -2.50 10.49 5.19
CA PRO A 6 -3.62 11.42 5.26
C PRO A 6 -3.77 12.18 3.94
N LEU A 7 -4.95 12.11 3.34
CA LEU A 7 -5.36 13.03 2.29
C LEU A 7 -5.83 14.33 2.95
N LEU A 8 -5.11 15.43 2.68
CA LEU A 8 -5.45 16.74 3.24
C LEU A 8 -6.45 17.49 2.36
N GLY A 9 -6.38 17.27 1.05
CA GLY A 9 -7.34 17.82 0.11
C GLY A 9 -7.08 17.38 -1.32
N ALA A 10 -8.07 17.64 -2.17
CA ALA A 10 -7.98 17.44 -3.60
C ALA A 10 -8.77 18.55 -4.31
N SER A 11 -8.35 18.88 -5.52
CA SER A 11 -9.08 19.74 -6.46
C SER A 11 -9.18 19.02 -7.78
N TRP A 12 -10.39 18.96 -8.32
CA TRP A 12 -10.68 18.34 -9.61
C TRP A 12 -11.37 19.31 -10.59
N ASP A 13 -11.67 20.54 -10.14
CA ASP A 13 -12.26 21.61 -10.95
C ASP A 13 -11.16 22.59 -11.41
N CYS A 14 -10.14 22.05 -12.08
CA CYS A 14 -9.00 22.80 -12.60
C CYS A 14 -8.40 22.05 -13.81
N GLU A 15 -7.56 22.74 -14.58
CA GLU A 15 -6.94 22.18 -15.80
C GLU A 15 -6.14 20.91 -15.51
N GLU A 16 -5.37 20.91 -14.42
CA GLU A 16 -4.66 19.73 -13.92
C GLU A 16 -5.19 19.35 -12.54
N PRO A 17 -6.02 18.29 -12.43
CA PRO A 17 -6.48 17.78 -11.14
C PRO A 17 -5.30 17.41 -10.24
N PHE A 18 -5.40 17.77 -8.96
CA PHE A 18 -4.34 17.49 -8.00
C PHE A 18 -4.90 17.06 -6.65
N MET A 19 -4.06 16.33 -5.92
CA MET A 19 -4.29 15.95 -4.54
C MET A 19 -3.05 16.27 -3.72
N PHE A 20 -3.23 16.57 -2.44
CA PHE A 20 -2.12 16.82 -1.54
C PHE A 20 -2.33 16.12 -0.20
N SER A 21 -1.23 15.60 0.31
CA SER A 21 -1.16 14.83 1.54
C SER A 21 -0.08 15.38 2.46
N GLU A 22 -0.10 14.94 3.71
CA GLU A 22 0.97 15.24 4.63
C GLU A 22 2.32 14.72 4.08
N ARG A 23 3.37 15.54 4.19
CA ARG A 23 4.70 15.15 3.71
C ARG A 23 5.37 14.21 4.69
N MET A 24 5.59 12.97 4.26
CA MET A 24 6.39 11.98 5.00
C MET A 24 7.89 12.31 4.89
N ARG A 25 8.44 12.99 5.91
CA ARG A 25 9.79 13.59 5.88
C ARG A 25 10.92 12.58 5.65
N ASN A 26 10.74 11.36 6.12
CA ASN A 26 11.74 10.30 6.02
C ASN A 26 11.67 9.52 4.70
N GLY A 27 10.71 9.86 3.82
CA GLY A 27 10.65 9.35 2.46
C GLY A 27 10.23 7.88 2.38
N LYS A 28 10.70 7.16 1.34
CA LYS A 28 10.35 5.75 1.09
C LYS A 28 11.10 4.80 2.02
N ILE A 29 10.46 3.73 2.48
CA ILE A 29 11.01 2.78 3.46
C ILE A 29 12.39 2.22 3.08
N LEU A 30 12.59 1.80 1.82
CA LEU A 30 13.87 1.22 1.40
C LEU A 30 15.01 2.24 1.43
N GLN A 31 14.73 3.50 1.09
CA GLN A 31 15.71 4.58 1.18
C GLN A 31 15.98 4.97 2.63
N PHE A 32 14.94 4.92 3.48
CA PHE A 32 15.05 5.18 4.91
C PHE A 32 15.92 4.12 5.60
N LEU A 33 15.68 2.83 5.36
CA LEU A 33 16.46 1.72 5.91
C LEU A 33 17.92 1.74 5.43
N LYS A 34 18.17 2.16 4.19
CA LYS A 34 19.53 2.39 3.69
C LYS A 34 20.29 3.46 4.48
N LYS A 35 19.60 4.52 4.90
CA LYS A 35 20.18 5.62 5.69
C LYS A 35 20.23 5.31 7.19
N ASN A 36 19.39 4.40 7.67
CA ASN A 36 19.19 4.07 9.07
C ASN A 36 19.27 2.54 9.28
N PRO A 37 20.48 1.94 9.23
CA PRO A 37 20.64 0.50 9.31
C PRO A 37 20.21 -0.12 10.64
N ASN A 38 20.09 0.70 11.70
CA ASN A 38 19.66 0.28 13.04
C ASN A 38 18.16 0.56 13.30
N ALA A 39 17.39 0.89 12.27
CA ALA A 39 15.96 1.13 12.42
C ALA A 39 15.25 -0.15 12.91
N ASP A 40 14.17 0.02 13.69
CA ASP A 40 13.33 -1.07 14.13
C ASP A 40 12.48 -1.61 12.96
N VAL A 41 13.05 -2.58 12.23
CA VAL A 41 12.39 -3.21 11.09
C VAL A 41 11.08 -3.87 11.51
N LEU A 42 11.04 -4.55 12.66
CA LEU A 42 9.84 -5.23 13.12
C LEU A 42 8.70 -4.24 13.41
N GLY A 43 9.02 -3.10 14.03
CA GLY A 43 8.08 -1.99 14.21
C GLY A 43 7.53 -1.46 12.89
N LEU A 44 8.39 -1.28 11.88
CA LEU A 44 7.95 -0.84 10.54
C LEU A 44 7.04 -1.88 9.86
N LEU A 45 7.32 -3.17 9.99
CA LEU A 45 6.46 -4.23 9.45
C LEU A 45 5.10 -4.25 10.16
N PHE A 46 5.09 -4.09 11.48
CA PHE A 46 3.87 -4.00 12.27
C PHE A 46 3.00 -2.80 11.85
N ASP A 47 3.62 -1.66 11.61
CA ASP A 47 2.94 -0.46 11.09
C ASP A 47 2.30 -0.70 9.73
N ILE A 48 3.01 -1.36 8.79
CA ILE A 48 2.47 -1.70 7.47
C ILE A 48 1.28 -2.65 7.60
N ALA A 49 1.39 -3.72 8.40
CA ALA A 49 0.28 -4.63 8.67
C ALA A 49 -0.92 -3.91 9.30
N SER A 50 -0.66 -2.98 10.20
CA SER A 50 -1.70 -2.15 10.81
C SER A 50 -2.42 -1.29 9.78
N GLY A 51 -1.74 -0.84 8.71
CA GLY A 51 -2.38 -0.14 7.59
C GLY A 51 -3.41 -0.99 6.82
N VAL A 52 -3.22 -2.32 6.79
CA VAL A 52 -4.15 -3.27 6.14
C VAL A 52 -5.51 -3.37 6.87
N TYR A 53 -5.64 -2.72 8.04
CA TYR A 53 -6.90 -2.40 8.72
C TYR A 53 -8.06 -1.99 7.80
N LEU A 54 -7.76 -1.33 6.69
CA LEU A 54 -8.72 -0.94 5.64
C LEU A 54 -9.61 -2.09 5.17
N HIS A 55 -9.14 -3.34 5.24
CA HIS A 55 -9.93 -4.53 4.94
C HIS A 55 -11.13 -4.73 5.86
N ASN A 56 -10.94 -4.59 7.17
CA ASN A 56 -11.94 -5.01 8.15
C ASN A 56 -12.95 -3.89 8.42
N GLU A 57 -12.47 -2.65 8.53
CA GLU A 57 -13.33 -1.54 8.94
C GLU A 57 -13.89 -0.73 7.76
N ARG A 58 -13.27 -0.80 6.58
CA ARG A 58 -13.64 0.01 5.42
C ARG A 58 -14.00 -0.80 4.17
N ASN A 59 -13.86 -2.12 4.21
CA ASN A 59 -14.04 -3.00 3.04
C ASN A 59 -13.23 -2.54 1.81
N VAL A 60 -12.04 -1.99 2.02
CA VAL A 60 -11.17 -1.53 0.93
C VAL A 60 -10.10 -2.58 0.65
N ILE A 61 -9.86 -2.85 -0.63
CA ILE A 61 -8.70 -3.56 -1.16
C ILE A 61 -7.76 -2.51 -1.75
N HIS A 62 -6.50 -2.45 -1.32
CA HIS A 62 -5.48 -1.55 -1.83
C HIS A 62 -4.96 -1.98 -3.21
N ALA A 63 -4.77 -3.29 -3.42
CA ALA A 63 -4.38 -3.92 -4.68
C ALA A 63 -3.00 -3.57 -5.26
N ASP A 64 -2.17 -2.81 -4.54
CA ASP A 64 -0.79 -2.47 -4.92
C ASP A 64 0.10 -2.20 -3.70
N ILE A 65 -0.06 -3.03 -2.67
CA ILE A 65 0.84 -3.04 -1.51
C ILE A 65 2.23 -3.48 -1.98
N LYS A 66 3.22 -2.62 -1.78
CA LYS A 66 4.62 -2.85 -2.11
C LYS A 66 5.52 -1.90 -1.34
N ALA A 67 6.79 -2.24 -1.17
CA ALA A 67 7.74 -1.39 -0.46
C ALA A 67 7.88 0.04 -1.06
N LEU A 68 7.62 0.20 -2.36
CA LEU A 68 7.63 1.52 -3.02
C LEU A 68 6.46 2.42 -2.61
N ASN A 69 5.37 1.83 -2.10
CA ASN A 69 4.16 2.47 -1.64
C ASN A 69 4.10 2.53 -0.10
N VAL A 70 5.26 2.43 0.56
CA VAL A 70 5.42 2.65 2.00
C VAL A 70 6.32 3.85 2.23
N LEU A 71 5.77 4.85 2.95
CA LEU A 71 6.48 6.05 3.36
C LEU A 71 6.73 6.04 4.86
N ILE A 72 7.76 6.77 5.30
CA ILE A 72 8.14 6.89 6.69
C ILE A 72 7.86 8.33 7.17
N SER A 73 7.03 8.43 8.21
CA SER A 73 6.71 9.70 8.87
C SER A 73 7.92 10.30 9.57
N GLU A 74 7.83 11.58 9.96
CA GLU A 74 8.88 12.25 10.74
C GLU A 74 9.21 11.53 12.05
N LYS A 75 8.21 10.87 12.66
CA LYS A 75 8.36 10.10 13.90
C LYS A 75 8.95 8.70 13.70
N GLY A 76 9.22 8.29 12.46
CA GLY A 76 9.77 6.97 12.14
C GLY A 76 8.73 5.88 11.88
N ASN A 77 7.43 6.20 11.94
CA ASN A 77 6.36 5.22 11.70
C ASN A 77 6.14 5.00 10.20
N ALA A 78 5.80 3.77 9.80
CA ALA A 78 5.46 3.42 8.43
C ALA A 78 4.00 3.75 8.09
N VAL A 79 3.77 4.16 6.85
CA VAL A 79 2.49 4.62 6.34
C VAL A 79 2.29 4.12 4.91
N LEU A 80 1.17 3.45 4.64
CA LEU A 80 0.77 3.05 3.29
C LEU A 80 0.26 4.25 2.48
N THR A 81 0.61 4.28 1.20
CA THR A 81 0.22 5.31 0.24
C THR A 81 -0.18 4.69 -1.10
N ASP A 82 -0.63 5.51 -2.04
CA ASP A 82 -0.93 5.16 -3.43
C ASP A 82 -2.11 4.20 -3.57
N PHE A 83 -3.30 4.77 -3.35
CA PHE A 83 -4.58 4.10 -3.49
C PHE A 83 -5.12 4.13 -4.93
N GLY A 84 -4.29 4.41 -5.94
CA GLY A 84 -4.72 4.54 -7.33
C GLY A 84 -5.36 3.27 -7.92
N PHE A 85 -5.05 2.11 -7.33
CA PHE A 85 -5.64 0.82 -7.70
C PHE A 85 -6.63 0.28 -6.67
N ALA A 86 -6.89 1.04 -5.62
CA ALA A 86 -7.73 0.61 -4.53
C ALA A 86 -9.19 0.50 -4.97
N LYS A 87 -9.92 -0.44 -4.35
CA LYS A 87 -11.33 -0.71 -4.62
C LYS A 87 -12.09 -0.85 -3.31
N VAL A 88 -13.24 -0.18 -3.21
CA VAL A 88 -14.21 -0.44 -2.15
C VAL A 88 -15.04 -1.64 -2.56
N VAL A 89 -15.12 -2.66 -1.70
CA VAL A 89 -15.94 -3.84 -1.90
C VAL A 89 -17.32 -3.55 -1.33
N GLU A 90 -18.22 -3.02 -2.16
CA GLU A 90 -19.65 -3.04 -1.89
C GLU A 90 -20.25 -4.34 -2.48
N GLY A 91 -21.34 -4.85 -1.90
CA GLY A 91 -21.88 -6.20 -2.17
C GLY A 91 -22.04 -6.59 -3.64
N ALA A 92 -22.03 -7.92 -3.87
CA ALA A 92 -22.02 -8.63 -5.16
C ALA A 92 -20.97 -8.11 -6.14
N VAL A 93 -19.81 -8.77 -6.11
CA VAL A 93 -18.66 -8.61 -7.02
C VAL A 93 -19.14 -8.31 -8.44
N ARG A 94 -19.14 -7.03 -8.81
CA ARG A 94 -19.14 -6.66 -10.22
C ARG A 94 -17.73 -6.94 -10.72
N GLU A 95 -17.57 -8.12 -11.32
CA GLU A 95 -16.45 -8.44 -12.17
C GLU A 95 -16.39 -7.40 -13.28
N GLY A 96 -15.55 -6.37 -13.07
CA GLY A 96 -15.26 -5.36 -14.06
C GLY A 96 -14.43 -5.98 -15.16
N SER A 97 -15.10 -6.35 -16.24
CA SER A 97 -14.55 -6.70 -17.54
C SER A 97 -13.58 -5.62 -18.05
N THR A 98 -12.28 -5.80 -17.87
CA THR A 98 -11.23 -5.25 -18.75
C THR A 98 -9.95 -6.07 -18.52
N GLY A 99 -9.25 -6.46 -19.58
CA GLY A 99 -7.99 -7.21 -19.52
C GLY A 99 -6.82 -6.45 -18.86
N HIS A 100 -7.08 -5.36 -18.14
CA HIS A 100 -6.09 -4.59 -17.41
C HIS A 100 -6.02 -5.10 -15.97
N ARG A 101 -4.84 -5.59 -15.57
CA ARG A 101 -4.58 -6.11 -14.21
C ARG A 101 -3.78 -5.07 -13.43
N PRO A 102 -4.45 -4.13 -12.73
CA PRO A 102 -3.77 -3.12 -11.95
C PRO A 102 -2.94 -3.72 -10.82
N GLY A 103 -1.79 -3.09 -10.53
CA GLY A 103 -0.82 -3.50 -9.52
C GLY A 103 0.54 -3.88 -10.10
N THR A 104 1.48 -4.26 -9.23
CA THR A 104 2.86 -4.58 -9.63
C THR A 104 3.10 -6.10 -9.64
N ALA A 105 3.40 -6.68 -10.81
CA ALA A 105 3.39 -8.14 -11.04
C ALA A 105 4.17 -8.98 -10.01
N ILE A 106 5.35 -8.53 -9.57
CA ILE A 106 6.18 -9.26 -8.59
C ILE A 106 5.57 -9.31 -7.17
N TYR A 107 4.58 -8.48 -6.87
CA TYR A 107 3.84 -8.46 -5.61
C TYR A 107 2.45 -9.09 -5.74
N MET A 108 2.04 -9.50 -6.95
CA MET A 108 0.69 -10.01 -7.19
C MET A 108 0.54 -11.45 -6.73
N ALA A 109 -0.59 -11.71 -6.07
CA ALA A 109 -1.03 -13.06 -5.74
C ALA A 109 -1.30 -13.89 -7.00
N PRO A 110 -1.02 -15.21 -7.00
CA PRO A 110 -1.19 -16.07 -8.16
C PRO A 110 -2.63 -16.10 -8.68
N GLU A 111 -3.62 -16.04 -7.81
CA GLU A 111 -5.05 -15.97 -8.14
C GLU A 111 -5.40 -14.67 -8.89
N ARG A 112 -4.67 -13.58 -8.64
CA ARG A 112 -4.85 -12.35 -9.40
C ARG A 112 -4.21 -12.43 -10.79
N LEU A 113 -3.13 -13.20 -10.92
CA LEU A 113 -2.48 -13.48 -12.21
C LEU A 113 -3.26 -14.49 -13.07
N SER A 114 -4.03 -15.39 -12.45
CA SER A 114 -4.90 -16.35 -13.16
C SER A 114 -6.22 -15.74 -13.62
N GLY A 115 -6.55 -14.52 -13.16
CA GLY A 115 -7.77 -13.80 -13.54
C GLY A 115 -8.96 -14.07 -12.62
N SER A 116 -8.78 -14.82 -11.54
CA SER A 116 -9.77 -14.83 -10.46
C SER A 116 -9.84 -13.46 -9.77
N GLY A 117 -11.05 -13.05 -9.41
CA GLY A 117 -11.36 -11.71 -8.92
C GLY A 117 -10.50 -11.26 -7.73
N GLY A 118 -10.32 -9.94 -7.60
CA GLY A 118 -9.55 -9.35 -6.50
C GLY A 118 -10.34 -9.38 -5.20
N THR A 119 -10.02 -10.35 -4.34
CA THR A 119 -10.50 -10.41 -2.95
C THR A 119 -9.51 -9.69 -2.02
N LYS A 120 -9.77 -9.65 -0.71
CA LYS A 120 -8.88 -8.99 0.27
C LYS A 120 -7.57 -9.77 0.44
N GLU A 121 -7.59 -11.08 0.18
CA GLU A 121 -6.46 -11.99 0.36
C GLU A 121 -5.28 -11.65 -0.57
N ILE A 122 -5.53 -11.00 -1.71
CA ILE A 122 -4.45 -10.56 -2.61
C ILE A 122 -3.50 -9.55 -1.94
N ASP A 123 -4.03 -8.73 -1.04
CA ASP A 123 -3.25 -7.73 -0.31
C ASP A 123 -2.45 -8.38 0.82
N ILE A 124 -2.95 -9.49 1.38
CA ILE A 124 -2.21 -10.31 2.35
C ILE A 124 -1.01 -10.99 1.66
N TYR A 125 -1.19 -11.49 0.44
CA TYR A 125 -0.06 -12.00 -0.35
C TYR A 125 0.97 -10.89 -0.62
N ALA A 126 0.51 -9.74 -1.13
CA ALA A 126 1.37 -8.60 -1.43
C ALA A 126 2.10 -8.06 -0.18
N LEU A 127 1.45 -8.12 0.99
CA LEU A 127 2.05 -7.81 2.29
C LEU A 127 3.21 -8.76 2.61
N GLY A 128 3.04 -10.08 2.39
CA GLY A 128 4.10 -11.06 2.59
C GLY A 128 5.33 -10.80 1.72
N VAL A 129 5.12 -10.50 0.43
CA VAL A 129 6.23 -10.13 -0.48
C VAL A 129 6.89 -8.82 -0.04
N THR A 130 6.09 -7.84 0.41
CA THR A 130 6.61 -6.58 0.95
C THR A 130 7.45 -6.80 2.20
N PHE A 131 7.02 -7.68 3.10
CA PHE A 131 7.73 -8.00 4.33
C PHE A 131 9.07 -8.65 4.03
N HIS A 132 9.08 -9.66 3.15
CA HIS A 132 10.32 -10.27 2.67
C HIS A 132 11.26 -9.21 2.11
N ARG A 133 10.77 -8.30 1.25
CA ARG A 133 11.60 -7.26 0.63
C ARG A 133 12.17 -6.25 1.63
N VAL A 134 11.43 -5.93 2.68
CA VAL A 134 11.83 -4.98 3.73
C VAL A 134 12.80 -5.64 4.73
N SER A 135 12.57 -6.90 5.08
CA SER A 135 13.42 -7.69 5.99
C SER A 135 14.75 -8.11 5.39
N ASP A 136 14.80 -8.38 4.08
CA ASP A 136 16.02 -8.78 3.37
C ASP A 136 17.03 -7.63 3.19
N TRP A 137 16.73 -6.42 3.66
CA TRP A 137 17.70 -5.34 3.67
C TRP A 137 18.54 -5.38 4.95
N PRO A 138 19.89 -5.46 4.90
CA PRO A 138 20.79 -5.51 3.76
C PRO A 138 21.49 -6.88 3.71
N ALA A 139 20.83 -7.92 3.19
CA ALA A 139 21.57 -9.08 2.70
C ALA A 139 22.34 -8.71 1.42
#